data_AF-A0A822BXE6-F1
#
_entry.id   AF-A0A822BXE6-F1
#
_cell.length_a   1.000
_cell.length_b   1.000
_cell.length_c   1.000
_cell.angle_alpha   90.00
_cell.angle_beta   90.00
_cell.angle_gamma   90.00
#
_symmetry.space_group_name_H-M   'P 1'
#
loop_
_entity.id
_entity.type
_entity.pdbx_description
1 polymer ?
#
loop_
_entity_poly.entity_id
_entity_poly.type
_entity_poly.pdbx_seq_one_letter_code
_entity_poly.pdbx_strand_id
1 'polypeptide(L)'
;MNKQQIPMKQNQVEKSLDDYSYRDLFHFFINPEFHIDKLHLAKEFSARMHCEAAEYMMTDHEDNPDFPDHFTYIEYDKEKMNQRLDYIFQRLFKEKYLDWCDAGQPVSPDSRYWWAQTKLHLTTYLIQREPYHLTDGIWLRGLQQGPMSSIQAKLFSIYIDELGNGDPQQNHPNVYLNVLKSLGLDVPSLNSREFVDQQAILDISFKKPLLTLTTSLFPRTFEPEILGYTLVSLSSCSFFNFFYIVLLI
;
A
#
# COMPACT_ATOMS: atom_id res chain seq x y z
N MET A 1 -22.83 -52.25 -24.59
CA MET A 1 -21.95 -51.06 -24.52
C MET A 1 -22.61 -50.02 -23.64
N ASN A 2 -22.10 -49.86 -22.42
CA ASN A 2 -22.65 -48.93 -21.43
C ASN A 2 -22.09 -47.53 -21.74
N LYS A 3 -22.96 -46.59 -22.17
CA LYS A 3 -22.55 -45.20 -22.35
C LYS A 3 -22.45 -44.56 -20.96
N GLN A 4 -21.23 -44.40 -20.47
CA GLN A 4 -20.97 -43.57 -19.29
C GLN A 4 -21.44 -42.15 -19.59
N GLN A 5 -22.47 -41.70 -18.87
CA GLN A 5 -22.87 -40.31 -18.80
C GLN A 5 -21.73 -39.53 -18.12
N ILE A 6 -21.09 -38.66 -18.88
CA ILE A 6 -20.19 -37.64 -18.34
C ILE A 6 -21.07 -36.66 -17.56
N PRO A 7 -20.85 -36.45 -16.24
CA PRO A 7 -21.67 -35.51 -15.49
C PRO A 7 -21.40 -34.09 -16.01
N MET A 8 -22.48 -33.39 -16.39
CA MET A 8 -22.40 -31.96 -16.71
C MET A 8 -21.90 -31.23 -15.47
N LYS A 9 -20.77 -30.51 -15.59
CA LYS A 9 -20.34 -29.55 -14.58
C LYS A 9 -21.49 -28.58 -14.36
N GLN A 10 -22.01 -28.52 -13.14
CA GLN A 10 -22.90 -27.44 -12.74
C GLN A 10 -22.14 -26.12 -13.00
N ASN A 11 -22.70 -25.25 -13.84
CA ASN A 11 -22.23 -23.88 -13.99
C ASN A 11 -22.39 -23.20 -12.63
N GLN A 12 -21.32 -23.22 -11.82
CA GLN A 12 -21.24 -22.33 -10.68
C GLN A 12 -21.24 -20.91 -11.25
N VAL A 13 -22.19 -20.08 -10.81
CA VAL A 13 -22.20 -18.65 -11.13
C VAL A 13 -20.85 -18.10 -10.68
N GLU A 14 -20.05 -17.61 -11.63
CA GLU A 14 -18.75 -17.04 -11.35
C GLU A 14 -18.95 -15.79 -10.49
N LYS A 15 -18.33 -15.76 -9.32
CA LYS A 15 -18.42 -14.61 -8.41
C LYS A 15 -17.71 -13.42 -9.03
N SER A 16 -18.35 -12.26 -8.95
CA SER A 16 -17.80 -10.98 -9.36
C SER A 16 -16.85 -10.41 -8.30
N LEU A 17 -16.09 -9.38 -8.67
CA LEU A 17 -15.19 -8.68 -7.77
C LEU A 17 -15.91 -8.11 -6.53
N ASP A 18 -17.17 -7.70 -6.69
CA ASP A 18 -17.98 -7.06 -5.64
C ASP A 18 -18.57 -8.07 -4.63
N ASP A 19 -18.44 -9.37 -4.91
CA ASP A 19 -18.84 -10.44 -3.99
C ASP A 19 -17.80 -10.70 -2.87
N TYR A 20 -16.71 -9.95 -2.85
CA TYR A 20 -15.58 -10.14 -1.94
C TYR A 20 -15.24 -8.88 -1.16
N SER A 21 -14.91 -9.04 0.12
CA SER A 21 -14.37 -7.96 0.96
C SER A 21 -12.92 -7.61 0.55
N TYR A 22 -12.41 -6.44 0.97
CA TYR A 22 -11.00 -6.13 0.73
C TYR A 22 -10.07 -7.13 1.42
N ARG A 23 -10.46 -7.68 2.57
CA ARG A 23 -9.75 -8.77 3.26
C ARG A 23 -9.66 -10.04 2.45
N ASP A 24 -10.78 -10.48 1.86
CA ASP A 24 -10.81 -11.71 1.06
C ASP A 24 -9.90 -11.56 -0.16
N LEU A 25 -10.01 -10.43 -0.87
CA LEU A 25 -9.16 -10.12 -2.01
C LEU A 25 -7.68 -10.01 -1.60
N PHE A 26 -7.37 -9.37 -0.48
CA PHE A 26 -6.01 -9.27 0.03
C PHE A 26 -5.43 -10.66 0.32
N HIS A 27 -6.18 -11.52 1.00
CA HIS A 27 -5.78 -12.88 1.29
C HIS A 27 -5.53 -13.70 0.01
N PHE A 28 -6.34 -13.50 -1.03
CA PHE A 28 -6.12 -14.17 -2.31
C PHE A 28 -4.81 -13.75 -2.98
N PHE A 29 -4.51 -12.45 -3.00
CA PHE A 29 -3.41 -11.92 -3.81
C PHE A 29 -2.08 -11.77 -3.07
N ILE A 30 -2.10 -11.94 -1.75
CA ILE A 30 -0.87 -12.17 -0.97
C ILE A 30 -0.39 -13.61 -1.15
N ASN A 31 -1.32 -14.53 -1.45
CA ASN A 31 -1.10 -15.94 -1.75
C ASN A 31 -1.48 -16.32 -3.21
N PRO A 32 -0.97 -15.61 -4.23
CA PRO A 32 -1.45 -15.75 -5.61
C PRO A 32 -1.28 -17.17 -6.18
N GLU A 33 -0.30 -17.93 -5.69
CA GLU A 33 -0.02 -19.32 -6.08
C GLU A 33 -1.17 -20.29 -5.76
N PHE A 34 -1.99 -19.98 -4.74
CA PHE A 34 -3.15 -20.81 -4.37
C PHE A 34 -4.46 -20.30 -5.00
N HIS A 35 -4.42 -19.15 -5.68
CA HIS A 35 -5.59 -18.44 -6.20
C HIS A 35 -5.39 -17.97 -7.65
N ILE A 36 -4.66 -18.76 -8.45
CA ILE A 36 -4.37 -18.47 -9.86
C ILE A 36 -5.66 -18.26 -10.67
N ASP A 37 -6.73 -18.99 -10.33
CA ASP A 37 -8.07 -18.86 -10.92
C ASP A 37 -8.66 -17.46 -10.77
N LYS A 38 -8.22 -16.69 -9.77
CA LYS A 38 -8.73 -15.36 -9.42
C LYS A 38 -7.85 -14.21 -9.89
N LEU A 39 -6.77 -14.46 -10.63
CA LEU A 39 -5.88 -13.40 -11.12
C LEU A 39 -6.60 -12.36 -11.99
N HIS A 40 -7.68 -12.75 -12.68
CA HIS A 40 -8.50 -11.82 -13.44
C HIS A 40 -9.14 -10.74 -12.54
N LEU A 41 -9.59 -11.11 -11.33
CA LEU A 41 -10.13 -10.19 -10.33
C LEU A 41 -9.08 -9.20 -9.82
N ALA A 42 -7.82 -9.63 -9.66
CA ALA A 42 -6.73 -8.71 -9.30
C ALA A 42 -6.53 -7.63 -10.36
N LYS A 43 -6.54 -8.04 -11.64
CA LYS A 43 -6.39 -7.10 -12.76
C LYS A 43 -7.56 -6.12 -12.84
N GLU A 44 -8.77 -6.64 -12.70
CA GLU A 44 -10.00 -5.84 -12.67
C GLU A 44 -9.98 -4.83 -11.51
N PHE A 45 -9.58 -5.27 -10.31
CA PHE A 45 -9.45 -4.42 -9.15
C PHE A 45 -8.49 -3.26 -9.37
N SER A 46 -7.26 -3.54 -9.83
CA SER A 46 -6.28 -2.48 -10.11
C SER A 46 -6.78 -1.54 -11.20
N ALA A 47 -7.32 -2.07 -12.30
CA ALA A 47 -7.82 -1.25 -13.40
C ALA A 47 -8.95 -0.32 -12.93
N ARG A 48 -9.93 -0.85 -12.20
CA ARG A 48 -11.04 -0.06 -11.64
C ARG A 48 -10.54 1.05 -10.71
N MET A 49 -9.65 0.72 -9.78
CA MET A 49 -9.08 1.68 -8.83
C MET A 49 -8.29 2.81 -9.52
N HIS A 50 -7.50 2.47 -10.54
CA HIS A 50 -6.73 3.47 -11.30
C HIS A 50 -7.64 4.33 -12.20
N CYS A 51 -8.68 3.74 -12.80
CA CYS A 51 -9.71 4.49 -13.54
C CYS A 51 -10.47 5.46 -12.63
N GLU A 52 -10.96 5.00 -11.48
CA GLU A 52 -11.63 5.85 -10.48
C GLU A 52 -10.71 6.99 -10.01
N ALA A 53 -9.42 6.70 -9.78
CA ALA A 53 -8.45 7.74 -9.42
C ALA A 53 -8.26 8.75 -10.54
N ALA A 54 -8.16 8.32 -11.80
CA ALA A 54 -8.04 9.22 -12.95
C ALA A 54 -9.29 10.09 -13.12
N GLU A 55 -10.48 9.51 -13.02
CA GLU A 55 -11.75 10.24 -13.05
C GLU A 55 -11.84 11.28 -11.93
N TYR A 56 -11.43 10.91 -10.71
CA TYR A 56 -11.38 11.81 -9.57
C TYR A 56 -10.43 13.00 -9.79
N MET A 57 -9.26 12.74 -10.39
CA MET A 57 -8.28 13.77 -10.71
C MET A 57 -8.73 14.71 -11.84
N MET A 58 -9.57 14.23 -12.75
CA MET A 58 -10.13 14.99 -13.87
C MET A 58 -11.43 15.73 -13.50
N THR A 59 -12.03 15.39 -12.36
CA THR A 59 -13.23 16.07 -11.87
C THR A 59 -12.88 17.51 -11.51
N ASP A 60 -13.74 18.45 -11.88
CA ASP A 60 -13.58 19.84 -11.51
C ASP A 60 -13.95 20.03 -10.04
N HIS A 61 -13.07 20.68 -9.28
CA HIS A 61 -13.24 20.93 -7.84
C HIS A 61 -13.47 22.42 -7.56
N GLU A 62 -14.05 23.18 -8.51
CA GLU A 62 -14.41 24.60 -8.37
C GLU A 62 -15.18 24.91 -7.07
N ASP A 63 -16.04 23.99 -6.62
CA ASP A 63 -16.83 24.12 -5.38
C ASP A 63 -16.01 23.93 -4.09
N ASN A 64 -14.75 23.50 -4.19
CA ASN A 64 -13.84 23.27 -3.07
C ASN A 64 -12.50 24.01 -3.30
N PRO A 65 -12.41 25.30 -2.96
CA PRO A 65 -11.19 26.10 -3.16
C PRO A 65 -9.99 25.60 -2.32
N ASP A 66 -10.23 24.78 -1.30
CA ASP A 66 -9.18 24.15 -0.48
C ASP A 66 -8.77 22.76 -1.00
N PHE A 67 -9.29 22.34 -2.17
CA PHE A 67 -8.96 21.05 -2.76
C PHE A 67 -7.45 20.98 -3.04
N PRO A 68 -6.74 19.94 -2.55
CA PRO A 68 -5.30 19.93 -2.70
C PRO A 68 -4.88 19.78 -4.15
N ASP A 69 -4.15 20.78 -4.68
CA ASP A 69 -3.68 20.81 -6.06
C ASP A 69 -3.03 19.49 -6.49
N HIS A 70 -2.30 18.82 -5.60
CA HIS A 70 -1.64 17.56 -5.93
C HIS A 70 -2.56 16.39 -6.31
N PHE A 71 -3.86 16.49 -6.07
CA PHE A 71 -4.88 15.55 -6.52
C PHE A 71 -5.56 15.95 -7.84
N THR A 72 -5.15 17.03 -8.50
CA THR A 72 -5.70 17.43 -9.81
C THR A 72 -4.86 16.92 -10.96
N TYR A 73 -5.51 16.66 -12.09
CA TYR A 73 -4.84 16.34 -13.34
C TYR A 73 -3.96 17.49 -13.82
N ILE A 74 -2.76 17.17 -14.29
CA ILE A 74 -1.90 18.08 -15.02
C ILE A 74 -1.48 17.41 -16.33
N GLU A 75 -1.50 18.15 -17.42
CA GLU A 75 -0.82 17.72 -18.65
C GLU A 75 0.68 17.64 -18.37
N TYR A 76 1.32 16.57 -18.85
CA TYR A 76 2.74 16.36 -18.61
C TYR A 76 3.56 17.48 -19.22
N ASP A 77 4.25 18.18 -18.33
CA ASP A 77 5.39 19.03 -18.64
C ASP A 77 6.44 18.77 -17.57
N LYS A 78 7.71 18.76 -17.96
CA LYS A 78 8.82 18.41 -17.05
C LYS A 78 8.88 19.37 -15.87
N GLU A 79 8.70 20.67 -16.11
CA GLU A 79 8.76 21.68 -15.06
C GLU A 79 7.56 21.59 -14.14
N LYS A 80 6.34 21.48 -14.70
CA LYS A 80 5.11 21.29 -13.91
C LYS A 80 5.16 20.02 -13.06
N MET A 81 5.68 18.92 -13.60
CA MET A 81 5.83 17.67 -12.86
C MET A 81 6.82 17.82 -11.70
N ASN A 82 7.96 18.46 -11.92
CA ASN A 82 8.92 18.72 -10.85
C ASN A 82 8.33 19.60 -9.75
N GLN A 83 7.64 20.69 -10.12
CA GLN A 83 6.95 21.56 -9.17
C GLN A 83 5.90 20.79 -8.35
N ARG A 84 5.15 19.89 -9.00
CA ARG A 84 4.17 19.02 -8.34
C ARG A 84 4.83 18.06 -7.35
N LEU A 85 5.94 17.42 -7.73
CA LEU A 85 6.70 16.53 -6.85
C LEU A 85 7.30 17.29 -5.66
N ASP A 86 7.87 18.48 -5.89
CA ASP A 86 8.41 19.33 -4.82
C ASP A 86 7.31 19.76 -3.86
N TYR A 87 6.12 20.12 -4.36
CA TYR A 87 4.97 20.46 -3.54
C TYR A 87 4.51 19.26 -2.68
N ILE A 88 4.39 18.08 -3.30
CA ILE A 88 4.05 16.84 -2.58
C ILE A 88 5.09 16.57 -1.49
N PHE A 89 6.38 16.67 -1.80
CA PHE A 89 7.46 16.45 -0.84
C PHE A 89 7.40 17.46 0.30
N GLN A 90 7.29 18.77 0.02
CA GLN A 90 7.20 19.79 1.06
C GLN A 90 5.98 19.58 1.97
N ARG A 91 4.82 19.23 1.41
CA ARG A 91 3.60 18.96 2.18
C ARG A 91 3.70 17.67 3.01
N LEU A 92 4.25 16.59 2.45
CA LEU A 92 4.35 15.30 3.14
C LEU A 92 5.47 15.28 4.19
N PHE A 93 6.60 15.90 3.91
CA PHE A 93 7.78 15.90 4.77
C PHE A 93 7.80 17.11 5.71
N LYS A 94 7.66 18.33 5.21
CA LYS A 94 7.85 19.52 6.05
C LYS A 94 6.66 19.73 7.00
N GLU A 95 5.45 19.83 6.45
CA GLU A 95 4.26 20.20 7.23
C GLU A 95 3.69 19.07 8.10
N LYS A 96 3.96 17.80 7.75
CA LYS A 96 3.43 16.67 8.53
C LYS A 96 4.44 16.04 9.46
N TYR A 97 5.72 16.06 9.12
CA TYR A 97 6.75 15.41 9.92
C TYR A 97 7.48 16.41 10.83
N LEU A 98 7.99 17.54 10.32
CA LEU A 98 8.68 18.50 11.19
C LEU A 98 7.72 19.13 12.21
N ASP A 99 6.50 19.46 11.78
CA ASP A 99 5.45 19.92 12.70
C ASP A 99 5.16 18.90 13.81
N TRP A 100 5.33 17.59 13.57
CA TRP A 100 5.18 16.58 14.63
C TRP A 100 6.37 16.61 15.59
N CYS A 101 7.59 16.66 15.06
CA CYS A 101 8.81 16.74 15.87
C CYS A 101 8.78 17.97 16.79
N ASP A 102 8.27 19.08 16.27
CA ASP A 102 8.22 20.36 16.97
C ASP A 102 7.01 20.50 17.91
N ALA A 103 5.97 19.66 17.76
CA ALA A 103 4.75 19.76 18.56
C ALA A 103 4.98 19.49 20.06
N GLY A 104 6.09 18.83 20.42
CA GLY A 104 6.37 18.40 21.79
C GLY A 104 5.37 17.33 22.28
N GLN A 105 5.72 16.63 23.34
CA GLN A 105 4.83 15.68 24.01
C GLN A 105 4.33 16.26 25.34
N PRO A 106 3.05 16.10 25.71
CA PRO A 106 2.00 15.39 24.96
C PRO A 106 1.35 16.24 23.86
N VAL A 107 0.94 15.60 22.77
CA VAL A 107 0.23 16.26 21.66
C VAL A 107 -1.22 16.56 22.07
N SER A 108 -1.71 17.78 21.79
CA SER A 108 -3.09 18.21 22.05
C SER A 108 -4.16 17.26 21.43
N PRO A 109 -5.33 17.07 22.09
CA PRO A 109 -6.51 16.39 21.53
C PRO A 109 -6.91 16.83 20.13
N ASP A 110 -6.84 18.13 19.86
CA ASP A 110 -7.24 18.74 18.59
C ASP A 110 -6.11 18.71 17.54
N SER A 111 -4.97 18.10 17.88
CA SER A 111 -3.85 17.98 16.97
C SER A 111 -4.10 16.93 15.89
N ARG A 112 -3.48 17.16 14.73
CA ARG A 112 -3.40 16.19 13.62
C ARG A 112 -2.71 14.87 14.04
N TYR A 113 -2.06 14.84 15.21
CA TYR A 113 -1.37 13.67 15.77
C TYR A 113 -2.09 13.04 16.95
N TRP A 114 -3.43 13.19 17.00
CA TRP A 114 -4.27 12.61 18.05
C TRP A 114 -4.05 11.10 18.27
N TRP A 115 -3.64 10.39 17.23
CA TRP A 115 -3.33 8.97 17.24
C TRP A 115 -2.12 8.61 18.13
N ALA A 116 -1.29 9.57 18.55
CA ALA A 116 -0.14 9.35 19.41
C ALA A 116 -0.34 9.78 20.88
N GLN A 117 -1.55 10.18 21.29
CA GLN A 117 -1.77 10.72 22.66
C GLN A 117 -1.62 9.68 23.77
N THR A 118 -2.00 8.43 23.50
CA THR A 118 -1.96 7.34 24.48
C THR A 118 -1.40 6.09 23.83
N LYS A 119 -0.91 5.14 24.64
CA LYS A 119 -0.50 3.83 24.14
C LYS A 119 -1.63 3.13 23.38
N LEU A 120 -2.88 3.26 23.83
CA LEU A 120 -4.04 2.67 23.15
C LEU A 120 -4.30 3.31 21.78
N HIS A 121 -4.25 4.65 21.69
CA HIS A 121 -4.39 5.34 20.40
C HIS A 121 -3.27 4.93 19.44
N LEU A 122 -2.03 4.89 19.91
CA LEU A 122 -0.87 4.54 19.10
C LEU A 122 -0.96 3.10 18.60
N THR A 123 -1.23 2.15 19.49
CA THR A 123 -1.37 0.74 19.11
C THR A 123 -2.54 0.52 18.16
N THR A 124 -3.70 1.15 18.40
CA THR A 124 -4.85 1.07 17.48
C THR A 124 -4.48 1.61 16.10
N TYR A 125 -3.81 2.76 16.05
CA TYR A 125 -3.38 3.38 14.80
C TYR A 125 -2.37 2.52 14.03
N LEU A 126 -1.43 1.89 14.73
CA LEU A 126 -0.45 1.00 14.12
C LEU A 126 -1.12 -0.29 13.61
N ILE A 127 -1.98 -0.93 14.39
CA ILE A 127 -2.72 -2.13 13.95
C ILE A 127 -3.47 -1.89 12.64
N GLN A 128 -4.14 -0.73 12.48
CA GLN A 128 -4.80 -0.40 11.21
C GLN A 128 -3.86 -0.34 10.00
N ARG A 129 -2.57 -0.10 10.21
CA ARG A 129 -1.59 0.06 9.15
C ARG A 129 -0.75 -1.20 8.93
N GLU A 130 -0.97 -2.26 9.71
CA GLU A 130 -0.30 -3.55 9.53
C GLU A 130 -0.35 -4.06 8.09
N PRO A 131 -1.53 -4.14 7.42
CA PRO A 131 -1.57 -4.70 6.07
C PRO A 131 -0.72 -3.89 5.08
N TYR A 132 -0.60 -2.58 5.31
CA TYR A 132 0.20 -1.68 4.50
C TYR A 132 1.69 -1.83 4.74
N HIS A 133 2.12 -1.73 6.00
CA HIS A 133 3.54 -1.72 6.35
C HIS A 133 4.19 -3.09 6.25
N LEU A 134 3.43 -4.17 6.44
CA LEU A 134 3.92 -5.53 6.24
C LEU A 134 4.02 -5.91 4.75
N THR A 135 3.43 -5.12 3.87
CA THR A 135 3.56 -5.25 2.41
C THR A 135 4.38 -4.12 1.79
N ASP A 136 5.25 -3.49 2.58
CA ASP A 136 6.13 -2.47 2.03
C ASP A 136 7.08 -3.06 0.96
N GLY A 137 7.40 -2.26 -0.06
CA GLY A 137 8.10 -2.69 -1.27
C GLY A 137 7.30 -3.61 -2.21
N ILE A 138 6.12 -4.12 -1.85
CA ILE A 138 5.44 -5.18 -2.64
C ILE A 138 5.07 -4.74 -4.05
N TRP A 139 4.86 -3.45 -4.30
CA TRP A 139 4.51 -2.92 -5.63
C TRP A 139 5.61 -3.19 -6.67
N LEU A 140 6.84 -3.45 -6.22
CA LEU A 140 8.01 -3.68 -7.08
C LEU A 140 8.28 -5.17 -7.36
N ARG A 141 7.59 -6.11 -6.68
CA ARG A 141 7.89 -7.56 -6.75
C ARG A 141 7.83 -8.15 -8.16
N GLY A 142 7.02 -7.57 -9.04
CA GLY A 142 6.81 -8.06 -10.41
C GLY A 142 7.88 -7.61 -11.42
N LEU A 143 8.72 -6.63 -11.10
CA LEU A 143 9.57 -5.95 -12.08
C LEU A 143 10.73 -6.81 -12.63
N GLN A 144 11.05 -7.93 -11.98
CA GLN A 144 12.23 -8.76 -12.30
C GLN A 144 12.01 -9.76 -13.45
N GLN A 145 10.99 -9.56 -14.29
CA GLN A 145 10.65 -10.51 -15.34
C GLN A 145 11.37 -10.20 -16.67
N GLY A 146 12.54 -10.80 -16.87
CA GLY A 146 13.29 -10.77 -18.14
C GLY A 146 14.29 -9.62 -18.25
N PRO A 147 14.71 -9.23 -19.47
CA PRO A 147 15.62 -8.12 -19.69
C PRO A 147 15.07 -6.81 -19.11
N MET A 148 15.88 -6.11 -18.31
CA MET A 148 15.46 -4.88 -17.64
C MET A 148 16.00 -3.63 -18.35
N SER A 149 15.15 -2.60 -18.42
CA SER A 149 15.58 -1.24 -18.78
C SER A 149 16.40 -0.60 -17.65
N SER A 150 17.06 0.52 -17.93
CA SER A 150 17.78 1.28 -16.89
C SER A 150 16.84 1.81 -15.80
N ILE A 151 15.57 2.09 -16.12
CA ILE A 151 14.55 2.50 -15.15
C ILE A 151 14.16 1.31 -14.27
N GLN A 152 13.90 0.15 -14.87
CA GLN A 152 13.56 -1.08 -14.14
C GLN A 152 14.71 -1.52 -13.23
N ALA A 153 15.96 -1.36 -13.66
CA ALA A 153 17.12 -1.62 -12.81
C ALA A 153 17.17 -0.69 -11.57
N LYS A 154 16.80 0.60 -11.71
CA LYS A 154 16.69 1.52 -10.58
C LYS A 154 15.56 1.16 -9.63
N LEU A 155 14.39 0.83 -10.16
CA LEU A 155 13.25 0.35 -9.37
C LEU A 155 13.58 -0.95 -8.63
N PHE A 156 14.32 -1.85 -9.27
CA PHE A 156 14.82 -3.06 -8.63
C PHE A 156 15.81 -2.75 -7.50
N SER A 157 16.71 -1.78 -7.69
CA SER A 157 17.60 -1.34 -6.60
C SER A 157 16.82 -0.83 -5.39
N ILE A 158 15.73 -0.07 -5.61
CA ILE A 158 14.84 0.38 -4.53
C ILE A 158 14.18 -0.82 -3.86
N TYR A 159 13.69 -1.80 -4.64
CA TYR A 159 13.10 -3.01 -4.07
C TYR A 159 14.06 -3.77 -3.16
N ILE A 160 15.33 -3.89 -3.54
CA ILE A 160 16.35 -4.54 -2.70
C ILE A 160 16.61 -3.76 -1.41
N ASP A 161 16.54 -2.42 -1.47
CA ASP A 161 16.65 -1.56 -0.29
C ASP A 161 15.49 -1.77 0.68
N GLU A 162 14.25 -1.80 0.18
CA GLU A 162 13.03 -2.11 0.96
C GLU A 162 13.09 -3.50 1.63
N LEU A 163 13.77 -4.46 0.97
CA LEU A 163 14.03 -5.79 1.52
C LEU A 163 15.16 -5.83 2.55
N GLY A 164 15.88 -4.72 2.77
CA GLY A 164 16.96 -4.58 3.75
C GLY A 164 18.36 -4.90 3.22
N ASN A 165 18.59 -4.90 1.90
CA ASN A 165 19.89 -5.20 1.29
C ASN A 165 20.55 -6.51 1.80
N GLY A 166 19.74 -7.51 2.18
CA GLY A 166 20.22 -8.79 2.72
C GLY A 166 20.43 -8.82 4.24
N ASP A 167 20.18 -7.70 4.94
CA ASP A 167 20.11 -7.64 6.40
C ASP A 167 18.65 -7.66 6.87
N PRO A 168 18.19 -8.74 7.52
CA PRO A 168 16.82 -8.83 8.04
C PRO A 168 16.44 -7.73 9.05
N GLN A 169 17.41 -7.10 9.71
CA GLN A 169 17.14 -5.99 10.64
C GLN A 169 16.80 -4.68 9.93
N GLN A 170 17.17 -4.57 8.65
CA GLN A 170 16.87 -3.42 7.79
C GLN A 170 15.68 -3.68 6.86
N ASN A 171 15.14 -4.90 6.84
CA ASN A 171 13.92 -5.20 6.10
C ASN A 171 12.73 -4.42 6.69
N HIS A 172 12.07 -3.60 5.87
CA HIS A 172 11.04 -2.67 6.35
C HIS A 172 9.87 -3.37 7.08
N PRO A 173 9.27 -4.46 6.55
CA PRO A 173 8.30 -5.26 7.30
C PRO A 173 8.82 -5.78 8.66
N ASN A 174 10.07 -6.26 8.73
CA ASN A 174 10.64 -6.73 10.00
C ASN A 174 10.85 -5.60 11.00
N VAL A 175 11.30 -4.43 10.55
CA VAL A 175 11.40 -3.22 11.39
C VAL A 175 10.03 -2.90 11.98
N TYR A 176 8.97 -2.94 11.16
CA TYR A 176 7.62 -2.70 11.61
C TYR A 176 7.13 -3.74 12.64
N LEU A 177 7.38 -5.03 12.40
CA LEU A 177 7.06 -6.11 13.34
C LEU A 177 7.79 -5.92 14.69
N ASN A 178 9.05 -5.49 14.66
CA ASN A 178 9.80 -5.19 15.89
C ASN A 178 9.17 -4.05 16.69
N VAL A 179 8.65 -3.01 16.01
CA VAL A 179 7.90 -1.92 16.67
C VAL A 179 6.64 -2.47 17.34
N LEU A 180 5.82 -3.24 16.62
CA LEU A 180 4.59 -3.84 17.18
C LEU A 180 4.90 -4.75 18.37
N LYS A 181 5.92 -5.60 18.25
CA LYS A 181 6.38 -6.49 19.32
C LYS A 181 6.83 -5.71 20.55
N SER A 182 7.54 -4.60 20.38
CA SER A 182 7.97 -3.73 21.50
C SER A 182 6.78 -3.13 22.27
N LEU A 183 5.63 -2.96 21.60
CA LEU A 183 4.38 -2.50 22.21
C LEU A 183 3.59 -3.63 22.88
N GLY A 184 4.01 -4.88 22.74
CA GLY A 184 3.35 -6.08 23.26
C GLY A 184 2.27 -6.63 22.32
N LEU A 185 2.31 -6.30 21.03
CA LEU A 185 1.40 -6.80 20.02
C LEU A 185 2.02 -8.02 19.33
N ASP A 186 1.24 -9.10 19.22
CA ASP A 186 1.59 -10.28 18.45
C ASP A 186 0.81 -10.27 17.14
N VAL A 187 1.50 -10.51 16.03
CA VAL A 187 0.96 -10.33 14.68
C VAL A 187 0.95 -11.67 13.98
N PRO A 188 -0.22 -12.17 13.56
CA PRO A 188 -0.30 -13.41 12.79
C PRO A 188 0.50 -13.31 11.49
N SER A 189 0.86 -14.46 10.92
CA SER A 189 1.56 -14.48 9.62
C SER A 189 0.73 -13.77 8.55
N LEU A 190 1.34 -12.85 7.80
CA LEU A 190 0.69 -12.05 6.75
C LEU A 190 -0.08 -12.90 5.71
N ASN A 191 0.43 -14.10 5.43
CA ASN A 191 -0.14 -15.02 4.44
C ASN A 191 -1.31 -15.85 5.00
N SER A 192 -1.55 -15.80 6.31
CA SER A 192 -2.57 -16.60 6.98
C SER A 192 -3.97 -15.98 6.87
N ARG A 193 -4.99 -16.82 7.03
CA ARG A 193 -6.37 -16.34 7.19
C ARG A 193 -6.56 -15.61 8.52
N GLU A 194 -5.85 -16.03 9.56
CA GLU A 194 -5.86 -15.42 10.88
C GLU A 194 -5.50 -13.92 10.83
N PHE A 195 -4.52 -13.54 9.99
CA PHE A 195 -4.14 -12.14 9.81
C PHE A 195 -5.28 -11.27 9.26
N VAL A 196 -5.98 -11.74 8.22
CA VAL A 196 -7.07 -10.97 7.61
C VAL A 196 -8.37 -11.03 8.41
N ASP A 197 -8.56 -12.03 9.26
CA ASP A 197 -9.75 -12.18 10.10
C ASP A 197 -9.64 -11.42 11.44
N GLN A 198 -8.50 -10.73 11.68
CA GLN A 198 -8.32 -9.86 12.84
C GLN A 198 -9.42 -8.79 12.91
N GLN A 199 -10.23 -8.87 13.96
CA GLN A 199 -11.33 -7.93 14.24
C GLN A 199 -10.85 -6.53 14.58
N ALA A 200 -9.61 -6.40 15.06
CA ALA A 200 -9.02 -5.13 15.43
C ALA A 200 -8.74 -4.25 14.20
N ILE A 201 -8.46 -4.84 13.04
CA ILE A 201 -8.21 -4.11 11.78
C ILE A 201 -9.59 -3.77 11.18
N LEU A 202 -9.72 -2.70 10.40
CA LEU A 202 -10.92 -2.38 9.61
C LEU A 202 -10.77 -2.91 8.17
N ASP A 203 -11.87 -3.30 7.51
CA ASP A 203 -11.77 -3.83 6.13
C ASP A 203 -11.15 -2.81 5.16
N ILE A 204 -11.48 -1.52 5.31
CA ILE A 204 -10.92 -0.44 4.50
C ILE A 204 -9.39 -0.32 4.60
N SER A 205 -8.79 -0.77 5.71
CA SER A 205 -7.34 -0.74 5.92
C SER A 205 -6.59 -1.63 4.92
N PHE A 206 -7.27 -2.61 4.32
CA PHE A 206 -6.72 -3.48 3.29
C PHE A 206 -6.76 -2.86 1.89
N LYS A 207 -7.57 -1.83 1.65
CA LYS A 207 -7.78 -1.27 0.30
C LYS A 207 -6.48 -0.77 -0.35
N LYS A 208 -5.68 0.01 0.38
CA LYS A 208 -4.41 0.55 -0.13
C LYS A 208 -3.39 -0.56 -0.42
N PRO A 209 -3.05 -1.46 0.51
CA PRO A 209 -2.10 -2.53 0.21
C PRO A 209 -2.63 -3.53 -0.81
N LEU A 210 -3.94 -3.76 -0.88
CA LEU A 210 -4.53 -4.55 -1.95
C LEU A 210 -4.29 -3.92 -3.32
N LEU A 211 -4.41 -2.58 -3.45
CA LEU A 211 -4.11 -1.88 -4.70
C LEU A 211 -2.65 -2.08 -5.12
N THR A 212 -1.69 -1.88 -4.22
CA THR A 212 -0.25 -2.05 -4.53
C THR A 212 0.07 -3.51 -4.87
N LEU A 213 -0.48 -4.44 -4.11
CA LEU A 213 -0.33 -5.89 -4.29
C LEU A 213 -0.87 -6.37 -5.65
N THR A 214 -2.08 -5.95 -6.01
CA THR A 214 -2.72 -6.34 -7.28
C THR A 214 -2.03 -5.68 -8.48
N THR A 215 -1.63 -4.41 -8.34
CA THR A 215 -0.89 -3.67 -9.38
C THR A 215 0.44 -4.38 -9.68
N SER A 216 1.14 -4.83 -8.64
CA SER A 216 2.43 -5.53 -8.76
C SER A 216 2.38 -6.85 -9.53
N LEU A 217 1.20 -7.47 -9.64
CA LEU A 217 1.01 -8.72 -10.38
C LEU A 217 1.05 -8.50 -11.89
N PHE A 218 0.81 -7.26 -12.35
CA PHE A 218 0.76 -6.91 -13.77
C PHE A 218 1.71 -5.74 -14.10
N PRO A 219 3.03 -5.89 -13.85
CA PRO A 219 3.99 -4.80 -13.93
C PRO A 219 4.12 -4.21 -15.34
N ARG A 220 3.89 -5.01 -16.40
CA ARG A 220 3.87 -4.51 -17.79
C ARG A 220 2.61 -3.72 -18.13
N THR A 221 1.50 -3.96 -17.42
CA THR A 221 0.25 -3.24 -17.63
C THR A 221 0.23 -1.94 -16.83
N PHE A 222 0.79 -1.96 -15.62
CA PHE A 222 0.73 -0.84 -14.69
C PHE A 222 2.12 -0.23 -14.38
N GLU A 223 3.04 -0.25 -15.35
CA GLU A 223 4.39 0.31 -15.17
C GLU A 223 4.37 1.81 -14.79
N PRO A 224 3.55 2.67 -15.43
CA PRO A 224 3.44 4.07 -15.04
C PRO A 224 2.94 4.27 -13.60
N GLU A 225 1.97 3.48 -13.17
CA GLU A 225 1.39 3.55 -11.82
C GLU A 225 2.39 3.06 -10.77
N ILE A 226 3.15 1.99 -11.05
CA ILE A 226 4.24 1.50 -10.19
C ILE A 226 5.30 2.59 -10.04
N LEU A 227 5.69 3.26 -11.14
CA LEU A 227 6.65 4.35 -11.11
C LEU A 227 6.12 5.54 -10.29
N GLY A 228 4.88 5.98 -10.55
CA GLY A 228 4.23 7.06 -9.82
C GLY A 228 4.11 6.77 -8.33
N TYR A 229 3.69 5.56 -7.98
CA TYR A 229 3.61 5.09 -6.60
C TYR A 229 4.99 5.11 -5.91
N THR A 230 6.05 4.69 -6.62
CA THR A 230 7.42 4.72 -6.11
C THR A 230 7.88 6.16 -5.79
N LEU A 231 7.62 7.12 -6.69
CA LEU A 231 8.00 8.52 -6.50
C LEU A 231 7.35 9.13 -5.24
N VAL A 232 6.08 8.83 -5.00
CA VAL A 232 5.36 9.31 -3.81
C VAL A 232 5.81 8.56 -2.55
N SER A 233 6.00 7.25 -2.63
CA SER A 233 6.33 6.42 -1.47
C SER A 233 7.73 6.72 -0.92
N LEU A 234 8.72 6.94 -1.80
CA LEU A 234 10.07 7.35 -1.37
C LEU A 234 10.08 8.70 -0.66
N SER A 235 9.20 9.63 -1.07
CA SER A 235 9.03 10.91 -0.38
C SER A 235 8.40 10.76 1.01
N SER A 236 7.71 9.64 1.27
CA SER A 236 7.13 9.30 2.57
C SER A 236 7.98 8.35 3.41
N CYS A 237 8.95 7.63 2.84
CA CYS A 237 9.81 6.65 3.52
C CYS A 237 10.69 7.27 4.62
N SER A 238 10.84 8.60 4.67
CA SER A 238 11.41 9.27 5.84
C SER A 238 10.61 9.04 7.14
N PHE A 239 9.36 8.55 7.06
CA PHE A 239 8.57 8.09 8.22
C PHE A 239 8.98 6.72 8.78
N PHE A 240 9.85 5.93 8.13
CA PHE A 240 10.32 4.64 8.68
C PHE A 240 11.56 4.81 9.57
N ASN A 241 12.51 5.67 9.19
CA ASN A 241 13.62 6.09 10.07
C ASN A 241 13.14 6.69 11.40
N PHE A 242 11.90 7.16 11.43
CA PHE A 242 11.23 7.77 12.57
C PHE A 242 10.93 6.84 13.74
N PHE A 243 10.40 5.63 13.48
CA PHE A 243 10.10 4.69 14.58
C PHE A 243 11.37 4.14 15.21
N TYR A 244 12.46 4.06 14.43
CA TYR A 244 13.78 3.71 14.93
C TYR A 244 14.33 4.75 15.93
N ILE A 245 14.03 6.04 15.73
CA ILE A 245 14.47 7.13 16.62
C ILE A 245 13.62 7.19 17.90
N VAL A 246 12.30 6.98 17.81
CA VAL A 246 11.39 7.07 18.97
C VAL A 246 11.59 5.92 19.97
N LEU A 247 12.13 4.77 19.55
CA LEU A 247 12.46 3.64 20.44
C LEU A 247 13.86 3.74 21.08
N LEU A 248 14.69 4.70 20.64
CA LEU A 248 16.03 4.95 21.18
C LEU A 248 16.08 6.14 22.16
N ILE A 249 14.93 6.75 22.47
CA ILE A 249 14.75 7.83 23.46
C ILE A 249 13.75 7.36 24.51
#